data_AF-A0AAV5J3C1-F1
#
_entry.id   AF-A0AAV5J3C1-F1
#
_cell.length_a   1.000
_cell.length_b   1.000
_cell.length_c   1.000
_cell.angle_alpha   90.00
_cell.angle_beta   90.00
_cell.angle_gamma   90.00
#
_symmetry.space_group_name_H-M   'P 1'
#
loop_
_entity.id
_entity.type
_entity.pdbx_description
1 polymer ?
#
loop_
_entity_poly.entity_id
_entity_poly.type
_entity_poly.pdbx_seq_one_letter_code
_entity_poly.pdbx_strand_id
1 'polypeptide(L)'
;MGEEISALLTLPLGVEYNADLKPSYLAFVRSAYDKSKPFNAQEHISFLLTLICKYMVCSASKGPTKEFVPLAVALAHGRRLALGPFLLAYLYRSCQDVIAHPLGISGGPL
;
A
#
# COMPACT_ATOMS: atom_id res chain seq x y z
N MET A 1 -11.72 12.53 -17.99
CA MET A 1 -11.61 13.31 -16.73
C MET A 1 -11.11 12.35 -15.66
N GLY A 2 -9.79 12.30 -15.45
CA GLY A 2 -9.19 11.53 -14.36
C GLY A 2 -8.81 12.51 -13.27
N GLU A 3 -9.49 12.43 -12.13
CA GLU A 3 -9.12 13.18 -10.93
C GLU A 3 -7.68 12.79 -10.53
N GLU A 4 -6.85 13.78 -10.21
CA GLU A 4 -5.47 13.59 -9.74
C GLU A 4 -5.46 12.69 -8.49
N ILE A 5 -4.74 11.57 -8.53
CA ILE A 5 -4.73 10.57 -7.46
C ILE A 5 -4.25 11.18 -6.14
N SER A 6 -3.33 12.15 -6.18
CA SER A 6 -2.91 12.92 -5.00
C SER A 6 -4.07 13.62 -4.29
N ALA A 7 -5.01 14.20 -5.04
CA ALA A 7 -6.17 14.87 -4.44
C ALA A 7 -7.11 13.86 -3.75
N LEU A 8 -7.28 12.67 -4.33
CA LEU A 8 -8.09 11.60 -3.74
C LEU A 8 -7.47 11.00 -2.48
N LEU A 9 -6.14 10.91 -2.40
CA LEU A 9 -5.40 10.43 -1.23
C LEU A 9 -5.41 11.45 -0.07
N THR A 10 -5.66 12.73 -0.36
CA THR A 10 -5.65 13.83 0.63
C THR A 10 -7.04 14.09 1.24
N LEU A 11 -8.11 13.65 0.58
CA LEU A 11 -9.47 13.75 1.13
C LEU A 11 -9.59 12.93 2.43
N PRO A 12 -10.15 13.51 3.52
CA PRO A 12 -10.45 12.76 4.74
C PRO A 12 -11.54 11.74 4.41
N LEU A 13 -11.10 10.54 4.00
CA LEU A 13 -11.93 9.35 4.05
C LEU A 13 -12.28 9.17 5.51
N GLY A 14 -13.56 9.27 5.88
CA GLY A 14 -14.08 9.24 7.25
C GLY A 14 -13.85 7.93 8.02
N VAL A 15 -12.80 7.19 7.69
CA VAL A 15 -12.27 6.04 8.41
C VAL A 15 -10.85 6.42 8.83
N GLU A 16 -10.68 6.78 10.11
CA GLU A 16 -9.34 6.78 10.72
C GLU A 16 -8.85 5.33 10.75
N TYR A 17 -8.10 4.93 9.72
CA TYR A 17 -7.41 3.65 9.69
C TYR A 17 -6.20 3.73 10.64
N ASN A 18 -6.46 3.64 11.94
CA ASN A 18 -5.45 3.56 12.99
C ASN A 18 -5.04 2.10 13.20
N ALA A 19 -4.35 1.52 12.21
CA ALA A 19 -3.73 0.22 12.40
C ALA A 19 -2.29 0.41 12.89
N ASP A 20 -1.99 -0.20 14.04
CA ASP A 20 -0.61 -0.41 14.49
C ASP A 20 0.08 -1.32 13.47
N LEU A 21 0.82 -0.72 12.53
CA LEU A 21 1.50 -1.45 11.47
C LEU A 21 2.51 -2.40 12.08
N LYS A 22 2.29 -3.68 11.84
CA LYS A 22 3.19 -4.73 12.30
C LYS A 22 4.37 -4.86 11.33
N PRO A 23 5.56 -5.23 11.85
CA PRO A 23 6.78 -5.32 11.05
C PRO A 23 6.74 -6.45 10.00
N SER A 24 5.78 -7.37 10.08
CA SER A 24 5.59 -8.42 9.08
C SER A 24 4.17 -8.43 8.53
N TYR A 25 4.03 -8.73 7.24
CA TYR A 25 2.73 -8.87 6.57
C TYR A 25 1.83 -9.93 7.24
N LEU A 26 2.41 -11.06 7.69
CA LEU A 26 1.65 -12.11 8.37
C LEU A 26 1.10 -11.64 9.73
N ALA A 27 1.91 -10.96 10.53
CA ALA A 27 1.46 -10.41 11.82
C ALA A 27 0.39 -9.34 11.60
N PHE A 28 0.54 -8.51 10.56
CA PHE A 28 -0.41 -7.47 10.21
C PHE A 28 -1.77 -8.04 9.81
N VAL A 29 -1.83 -8.96 8.84
CA VAL A 29 -3.11 -9.56 8.38
C VAL A 29 -3.78 -10.32 9.53
N ARG A 30 -3.02 -11.05 10.35
CA ARG A 30 -3.56 -11.75 11.53
C ARG A 30 -4.15 -10.80 12.57
N SER A 31 -3.56 -9.62 12.74
CA SER A 31 -4.10 -8.62 13.69
C SER A 31 -5.41 -7.97 13.22
N ALA A 32 -5.65 -7.96 11.90
CA ALA A 32 -6.88 -7.43 11.32
C ALA A 32 -7.98 -8.50 11.16
N TYR A 33 -7.62 -9.78 11.23
CA TYR A 33 -8.53 -10.90 11.06
C TYR A 33 -9.30 -11.19 12.35
N ASP A 34 -10.63 -11.09 12.28
CA ASP A 34 -11.54 -11.40 13.38
C ASP A 34 -12.59 -12.41 12.92
N LYS A 35 -12.41 -13.67 13.35
CA LYS A 35 -13.30 -14.80 12.99
C LYS A 35 -14.73 -14.63 13.51
N SER A 36 -14.96 -13.73 14.48
CA SER A 36 -16.28 -13.50 15.07
C SER A 36 -17.19 -12.61 14.21
N LYS A 37 -16.63 -11.89 13.22
CA LYS A 37 -17.37 -10.97 12.37
C LYS A 37 -17.44 -11.49 10.93
N PRO A 38 -18.63 -11.45 10.29
CA PRO A 38 -18.82 -12.02 8.96
C PRO A 38 -18.16 -11.19 7.84
N PHE A 39 -17.94 -9.89 8.07
CA PHE A 39 -17.23 -9.00 7.16
C PHE A 39 -16.76 -7.76 7.91
N ASN A 40 -15.45 -7.53 7.96
CA ASN A 40 -14.88 -6.38 8.63
C ASN A 40 -14.24 -5.45 7.59
N ALA A 41 -14.66 -4.18 7.55
CA ALA A 41 -14.05 -3.15 6.70
C ALA A 41 -12.53 -3.06 6.95
N GLN A 42 -12.10 -3.30 8.20
CA GLN A 42 -10.69 -3.32 8.56
C GLN A 42 -9.91 -4.45 7.90
N GLU A 43 -10.52 -5.64 7.80
CA GLU A 43 -9.92 -6.79 7.12
C GLU A 43 -9.76 -6.50 5.63
N HIS A 44 -10.79 -5.91 5.00
CA HIS A 44 -10.75 -5.55 3.59
C HIS A 44 -9.67 -4.50 3.29
N ILE A 45 -9.55 -3.45 4.10
CA ILE A 45 -8.49 -2.43 3.96
C ILE A 45 -7.11 -3.06 4.17
N SER A 46 -6.95 -3.95 5.16
CA SER A 46 -5.66 -4.59 5.46
C SER A 46 -5.22 -5.54 4.36
N PHE A 47 -6.17 -6.26 3.75
CA PHE A 47 -5.94 -7.05 2.54
C PHE A 47 -5.45 -6.18 1.39
N LEU A 48 -6.15 -5.08 1.10
CA LEU A 48 -5.77 -4.15 0.03
C LEU A 48 -4.40 -3.51 0.27
N LEU A 49 -4.10 -3.12 1.51
CA LEU A 49 -2.80 -2.55 1.85
C LEU A 49 -1.67 -3.57 1.65
N THR A 50 -1.92 -4.83 2.03
CA THR A 50 -0.99 -5.94 1.79
C THR A 50 -0.80 -6.17 0.29
N LEU A 51 -1.89 -6.15 -0.49
CA LEU A 51 -1.84 -6.30 -1.95
C LEU A 51 -0.96 -5.22 -2.59
N ILE A 52 -1.21 -3.95 -2.24
CA ILE A 52 -0.44 -2.81 -2.75
C ILE A 52 1.03 -2.95 -2.39
N CYS A 53 1.35 -3.05 -1.10
CA CYS A 53 2.73 -2.98 -0.63
C CYS A 53 3.56 -4.19 -1.09
N LYS A 54 2.97 -5.40 -1.06
CA LYS A 54 3.69 -6.64 -1.34
C LYS A 54 3.77 -6.97 -2.83
N TYR A 55 2.70 -6.74 -3.59
CA TYR A 55 2.60 -7.24 -4.97
C TYR A 55 2.63 -6.16 -6.04
N MET A 56 2.17 -4.94 -5.75
CA MET A 56 2.11 -3.89 -6.77
C MET A 56 3.31 -2.95 -6.71
N VAL A 57 3.68 -2.52 -5.51
CA VAL A 57 4.78 -1.58 -5.24
C VAL A 57 6.08 -2.33 -4.96
N CYS A 58 6.00 -3.59 -4.53
CA CYS A 58 7.15 -4.42 -4.15
C CYS A 58 8.07 -3.69 -3.16
N SER A 59 7.49 -3.06 -2.14
CA SER A 59 8.26 -2.32 -1.14
C SER A 59 9.29 -3.24 -0.49
N ALA A 60 10.53 -2.76 -0.36
CA ALA A 60 11.62 -3.49 0.30
C ALA A 60 11.34 -3.76 1.80
N SER A 61 10.30 -3.14 2.35
CA SER A 61 9.85 -3.38 3.72
C SER A 61 9.32 -4.80 3.92
N LYS A 62 9.67 -5.41 5.06
CA LYS A 62 9.15 -6.72 5.51
C LYS A 62 7.66 -6.68 5.89
N GLY A 63 7.07 -5.49 5.99
CA GLY A 63 5.68 -5.26 6.33
C GLY A 63 5.05 -4.08 5.58
N PRO A 64 3.74 -3.85 5.75
CA PRO A 64 3.03 -2.78 5.09
C PRO A 64 3.52 -1.40 5.54
N THR A 65 3.40 -0.41 4.65
CA THR A 65 3.92 0.95 4.88
C THR A 65 2.75 1.94 4.99
N LYS A 66 2.86 2.94 5.88
CA LYS A 66 1.83 3.99 6.09
C LYS A 66 1.51 4.77 4.82
N GLU A 67 2.49 4.94 3.94
CA GLU A 67 2.36 5.68 2.69
C GLU A 67 1.18 5.21 1.82
N PHE A 68 0.91 3.91 1.80
CA PHE A 68 -0.13 3.33 0.94
C PHE A 68 -1.47 3.14 1.65
N VAL A 69 -1.59 3.52 2.92
CA VAL A 69 -2.84 3.44 3.69
C VAL A 69 -3.96 4.23 3.03
N PRO A 70 -3.77 5.51 2.63
CA PRO A 70 -4.86 6.26 2.00
C PRO A 70 -5.32 5.64 0.67
N LEU A 71 -4.40 4.98 -0.05
CA LEU A 71 -4.71 4.27 -1.29
C LEU A 71 -5.55 3.02 -1.02
N ALA A 72 -5.18 2.23 -0.02
CA ALA A 72 -5.94 1.05 0.40
C ALA A 72 -7.35 1.43 0.86
N VAL A 73 -7.49 2.50 1.64
CA VAL A 73 -8.80 3.00 2.09
C VAL A 73 -9.64 3.50 0.92
N ALA A 74 -9.04 4.24 -0.03
CA ALA A 74 -9.76 4.71 -1.21
C ALA A 74 -10.28 3.56 -2.08
N LEU A 75 -9.49 2.51 -2.25
CA LEU A 75 -9.91 1.29 -2.96
C LEU A 75 -11.01 0.52 -2.20
N ALA A 76 -10.93 0.44 -0.88
CA ALA A 76 -11.94 -0.21 -0.05
C ALA A 76 -13.31 0.46 -0.16
N HIS A 77 -13.34 1.79 -0.37
CA HIS A 77 -14.56 2.56 -0.60
C HIS A 77 -15.06 2.48 -2.05
N GLY A 78 -14.43 1.66 -2.90
CA GLY A 78 -14.81 1.50 -4.30
C GLY A 78 -14.50 2.70 -5.19
N ARG A 79 -13.60 3.60 -4.76
CA ARG A 79 -13.19 4.73 -5.62
C ARG A 79 -12.45 4.21 -6.83
N ARG A 80 -12.88 4.66 -8.02
CA ARG A 80 -12.22 4.36 -9.29
C ARG A 80 -10.91 5.13 -9.38
N LEU A 81 -9.85 4.49 -8.92
CA LEU A 81 -8.48 5.01 -9.01
C LEU A 81 -7.84 4.49 -10.29
N ALA A 82 -7.11 5.37 -11.00
CA ALA A 82 -6.31 4.97 -12.15
C ALA A 82 -5.03 4.26 -11.69
N LEU A 83 -5.18 3.04 -11.14
CA LEU A 83 -4.08 2.24 -10.60
C LEU A 83 -3.02 1.92 -11.65
N GLY A 84 -3.40 1.69 -12.91
CA GLY A 84 -2.44 1.44 -13.99
C GLY A 84 -1.42 2.57 -14.15
N PRO A 85 -1.87 3.81 -14.44
CA PRO A 85 -0.99 4.97 -14.49
C PRO A 85 -0.21 5.23 -13.20
N PHE A 86 -0.83 5.01 -12.04
CA PHE A 86 -0.15 5.16 -10.74
C PHE A 86 1.02 4.20 -10.58
N LEU A 87 0.80 2.90 -10.83
CA LEU A 87 1.84 1.89 -10.73
C LEU A 87 2.93 2.11 -11.76
N LEU A 88 2.56 2.52 -12.97
CA LEU A 88 3.51 2.86 -14.00
C LEU A 88 4.41 4.03 -13.55
N ALA A 89 3.82 5.13 -13.09
CA ALA A 89 4.57 6.27 -12.58
C ALA A 89 5.46 5.89 -11.38
N TYR A 90 4.96 5.05 -10.47
CA TYR A 90 5.73 4.53 -9.34
C TYR A 90 6.93 3.72 -9.82
N LEU A 91 6.74 2.79 -10.76
CA LEU A 91 7.82 1.98 -11.33
C LEU A 91 8.85 2.85 -12.06
N TYR A 92 8.41 3.79 -12.90
CA TYR A 92 9.33 4.70 -13.59
C TYR A 92 10.16 5.51 -12.60
N ARG A 93 9.53 6.00 -11.52
CA ARG A 93 10.22 6.74 -10.46
C ARG A 93 11.22 5.85 -9.72
N SER A 94 10.85 4.61 -9.36
CA SER A 94 11.75 3.67 -8.72
C SER A 94 12.93 3.29 -9.63
N CYS A 95 12.68 3.07 -10.92
CA CYS A 95 13.75 2.83 -11.90
C CYS A 95 14.67 4.05 -12.03
N GLN A 96 14.11 5.25 -12.10
CA GLN A 96 14.90 6.49 -12.14
C GLN A 96 15.73 6.67 -10.87
N ASP A 97 15.18 6.36 -9.71
CA ASP A 97 15.88 6.43 -8.42
C ASP A 97 17.05 5.45 -8.37
N VAL A 98 16.86 4.21 -8.84
CA VAL A 98 17.93 3.21 -8.98
C VAL A 98 19.02 3.64 -9.98
N ILE A 99 18.65 4.33 -11.06
CA ILE A 99 19.60 4.83 -12.06
C ILE A 99 20.37 6.04 -11.52
N ALA A 100 19.69 6.95 -10.82
CA ALA A 100 20.28 8.18 -10.27
C ALA A 100 21.12 7.92 -9.00
N HIS A 101 20.71 6.91 -8.22
CA HIS A 101 21.43 6.38 -7.07
C HIS A 101 21.70 4.89 -7.33
N PRO A 102 22.76 4.58 -8.10
CA PRO A 102 23.16 3.20 -8.33
C PRO A 102 23.22 2.49 -6.99
N LEU A 103 22.52 1.36 -6.88
CA LEU A 103 22.47 0.56 -5.67
C LEU A 103 23.89 0.40 -5.15
N GLY A 104 24.21 1.12 -4.08
CA GLY A 104 25.54 1.09 -3.49
C GLY A 104 25.91 -0.37 -3.31
N ILE A 105 27.08 -0.74 -3.81
CA ILE A 105 27.67 -2.07 -3.71
C ILE A 105 27.64 -2.46 -2.23
N SER A 106 26.60 -3.15 -1.80
CA SER A 106 26.45 -3.70 -0.47
C SER A 106 25.82 -5.06 -0.62
N GLY A 107 26.66 -6.02 -1.00
CA GLY A 107 26.49 -7.45 -0.76
C GLY A 107 25.39 -8.12 -1.56
N GLY A 108 25.78 -9.03 -2.45
CA GLY A 108 24.86 -9.92 -3.15
C GLY A 108 24.03 -10.84 -2.22
N PRO A 109 23.21 -11.73 -2.80
CA PRO A 109 22.39 -12.68 -2.05
C PRO A 109 23.26 -13.66 -1.26
N LEU A 110 22.81 -13.99 -0.04
CA LEU A 110 23.35 -15.06 0.82
C LEU A 110 23.36 -16.42 0.12
#